data_AF-A0A2N3BA68-F1
#
_entry.id   AF-A0A2N3BA68-F1
#
_cell.length_a   1.000
_cell.length_b   1.000
_cell.length_c   1.000
_cell.angle_alpha   90.00
_cell.angle_beta   90.00
_cell.angle_gamma   90.00
#
_symmetry.space_group_name_H-M   'P 1'
#
loop_
_entity.id
_entity.type
_entity.pdbx_description
1 polymer ?
#
loop_
_entity_poly.entity_id
_entity_poly.type
_entity_poly.pdbx_seq_one_letter_code
_entity_poly.pdbx_strand_id
1 'polypeptide(L)'
;MTQHPGPAQKMQQTATEVTLGDDLLHGADAIAKFMFGDVKHRRKVYYLTGEATKGLPHFKMGSLICARKSTILTWIAEQEGRA
;
A
#
# COMPACT_ATOMS: atom_id res chain seq x y z
N MET A 1 20.47 -52.79 -7.71
CA MET A 1 20.26 -51.93 -6.52
C MET A 1 21.57 -51.14 -6.39
N THR A 2 21.64 -49.82 -6.53
CA THR A 2 20.73 -48.78 -6.07
C THR A 2 21.02 -47.51 -6.88
N GLN A 3 19.95 -46.83 -7.28
CA GLN A 3 19.94 -45.50 -7.89
C GLN A 3 20.61 -44.49 -6.96
N HIS A 4 21.50 -43.63 -7.47
CA HIS A 4 21.81 -42.34 -6.84
C HIS A 4 21.19 -41.23 -7.70
N PRO A 5 20.05 -40.65 -7.32
CA PRO A 5 19.60 -39.41 -7.94
C PRO A 5 20.48 -38.26 -7.43
N GLY A 6 21.07 -37.52 -8.37
CA GLY A 6 21.83 -36.31 -8.09
C GLY A 6 20.97 -35.23 -7.41
N PRO A 7 21.59 -34.25 -6.74
CA PRO A 7 20.85 -33.30 -5.92
C PRO A 7 20.00 -32.41 -6.82
N ALA A 8 18.68 -32.51 -6.66
CA ALA A 8 17.72 -31.61 -7.26
C ALA A 8 18.02 -30.17 -6.80
N GLN A 9 18.36 -29.33 -7.77
CA GLN A 9 18.64 -27.92 -7.63
C GLN A 9 17.39 -27.22 -7.06
N LYS A 10 17.46 -26.78 -5.80
CA LYS A 10 16.39 -26.00 -5.16
C LYS A 10 16.23 -24.66 -5.89
N MET A 11 15.15 -24.50 -6.64
CA MET A 11 14.69 -23.20 -7.13
C MET A 11 14.32 -22.34 -5.91
N GLN A 12 15.14 -21.34 -5.61
CA GLN A 12 14.86 -20.37 -4.56
C GLN A 12 13.82 -19.38 -5.08
N GLN A 13 12.57 -19.61 -4.71
CA GLN A 13 11.46 -18.70 -4.94
C GLN A 13 11.43 -17.71 -3.76
N THR A 14 12.12 -16.57 -3.89
CA THR A 14 12.01 -15.48 -2.93
C THR A 14 10.75 -14.68 -3.22
N ALA A 15 9.59 -15.24 -2.87
CA ALA A 15 8.39 -14.45 -2.70
C ALA A 15 8.56 -13.70 -1.37
N THR A 16 8.96 -12.43 -1.42
CA THR A 16 8.97 -11.57 -0.23
C THR A 16 7.52 -11.43 0.21
N GLU A 17 7.12 -12.14 1.27
CA GLU A 17 5.77 -12.05 1.82
C GLU A 17 5.53 -10.60 2.28
N VAL A 18 4.69 -9.87 1.53
CA VAL A 18 4.29 -8.51 1.89
C VAL A 18 3.40 -8.61 3.13
N THR A 19 3.85 -8.06 4.25
CA THR A 19 3.07 -8.09 5.48
C THR A 19 1.98 -7.01 5.45
N LEU A 20 0.96 -7.17 6.30
CA LEU A 20 -0.03 -6.11 6.51
C LEU A 20 0.63 -4.80 6.98
N GLY A 21 1.72 -4.88 7.75
CA GLY A 21 2.48 -3.71 8.20
C GLY A 21 3.11 -2.94 7.04
N ASP A 22 3.62 -3.63 6.03
CA ASP A 22 4.20 -3.02 4.83
C ASP A 22 3.13 -2.33 3.97
N ASP A 23 1.89 -2.81 4.01
CA ASP A 23 0.76 -2.23 3.30
C ASP A 23 0.13 -1.02 4.03
N LEU A 24 0.29 -0.92 5.35
CA LEU A 24 -0.30 0.13 6.17
C LEU A 24 0.48 1.46 6.13
N LEU A 25 -0.25 2.55 5.97
CA LEU A 25 0.25 3.92 6.07
C LEU A 25 -0.35 4.59 7.32
N HIS A 26 0.52 4.95 8.25
CA HIS A 26 0.15 5.54 9.54
C HIS A 26 0.27 7.06 9.50
N GLY A 27 -0.86 7.75 9.54
CA GLY A 27 -0.92 9.21 9.58
C GLY A 27 -0.77 9.89 8.22
N ALA A 28 -1.07 11.20 8.22
CA ALA A 28 -1.05 12.02 7.02
C ALA A 28 0.35 12.11 6.38
N ASP A 29 1.41 12.05 7.18
CA ASP A 29 2.79 12.13 6.67
C ASP A 29 3.18 10.89 5.87
N ALA A 30 2.84 9.68 6.35
CA ALA A 30 3.10 8.43 5.63
C ALA A 30 2.31 8.38 4.32
N ILE A 31 1.04 8.80 4.36
CA ILE A 31 0.19 8.90 3.17
C ILE A 31 0.75 9.93 2.19
N ALA A 32 1.19 11.10 2.68
CA ALA A 32 1.74 12.15 1.84
C ALA A 32 3.04 11.73 1.16
N LYS A 33 3.93 11.06 1.90
CA LYS A 33 5.16 10.51 1.35
C LYS A 33 4.88 9.44 0.29
N PHE A 34 3.89 8.57 0.52
CA PHE A 34 3.52 7.53 -0.44
C PHE A 34 2.90 8.11 -1.72
N MET A 35 1.95 9.04 -1.61
CA MET A 35 1.21 9.58 -2.75
C MET A 35 1.93 10.71 -3.50
N PHE A 36 2.68 11.55 -2.77
CA PHE A 36 3.26 12.78 -3.31
C PHE A 36 4.79 12.82 -3.20
N GLY A 37 5.42 11.78 -2.66
CA GLY A 37 6.88 11.69 -2.50
C GLY A 37 7.46 12.52 -1.35
N ASP A 38 6.66 13.37 -0.69
CA ASP A 38 7.15 14.31 0.33
C ASP A 38 6.08 14.58 1.41
N VAL A 39 6.51 14.55 2.67
CA VAL A 39 5.67 14.82 3.86
C VAL A 39 5.11 16.24 3.90
N LYS A 40 5.71 17.20 3.17
CA LYS A 40 5.20 18.58 3.07
C LYS A 40 3.77 18.65 2.53
N HIS A 41 3.32 17.60 1.84
CA HIS A 41 1.98 17.52 1.27
C HIS A 41 0.91 16.99 2.24
N ARG A 42 1.20 16.82 3.53
CA ARG A 42 0.23 16.35 4.55
C ARG A 42 -1.09 17.12 4.58
N ARG A 43 -1.09 18.43 4.30
CA ARG A 43 -2.33 19.23 4.23
C ARG A 43 -3.25 18.79 3.09
N LYS A 44 -2.67 18.35 1.96
CA LYS A 44 -3.46 17.76 0.86
C LYS A 44 -4.12 16.47 1.29
N VAL A 45 -3.44 15.65 2.09
CA VAL A 45 -4.02 14.42 2.64
C VAL A 45 -5.24 14.74 3.51
N TYR A 46 -5.15 15.69 4.43
CA TYR A 46 -6.31 16.05 5.26
C TYR A 46 -7.51 16.51 4.44
N TYR A 47 -7.29 17.35 3.43
CA TYR A 47 -8.32 17.76 2.49
C TYR A 47 -8.95 16.55 1.77
N LEU A 48 -8.13 15.65 1.23
CA LEU A 48 -8.58 14.44 0.54
C LEU A 48 -9.32 13.46 1.45
N THR A 49 -9.06 13.46 2.75
CA THR A 49 -9.73 12.59 3.72
C THR A 49 -10.97 13.21 4.37
N GLY A 50 -11.29 14.47 4.04
CA GLY A 50 -12.40 15.19 4.70
C GLY A 50 -13.32 15.93 3.73
N GLU A 51 -12.79 16.91 3.00
CA GLU A 51 -13.58 17.92 2.29
C GLU A 51 -13.65 17.67 0.77
N ALA A 52 -12.80 16.80 0.23
CA ALA A 52 -12.74 16.56 -1.21
C ALA A 52 -13.99 15.85 -1.73
N THR A 53 -14.52 16.32 -2.87
CA THR A 53 -15.66 15.69 -3.56
C THR A 53 -15.39 14.23 -3.94
N LYS A 54 -14.15 13.92 -4.32
CA LYS A 54 -13.64 12.55 -4.48
C LYS A 54 -12.51 12.35 -3.49
N GLY A 55 -12.86 11.88 -2.30
CA GLY A 55 -11.91 11.64 -1.22
C GLY A 55 -11.04 10.41 -1.44
N LEU A 56 -9.91 10.37 -0.74
CA LEU A 56 -9.02 9.22 -0.68
C LEU A 56 -9.60 8.11 0.21
N PRO A 57 -9.54 6.82 -0.19
CA PRO A 57 -9.88 5.73 0.72
C PRO A 57 -8.96 5.72 1.95
N HIS A 58 -9.56 5.81 3.12
CA HIS A 58 -8.88 5.86 4.40
C HIS A 58 -9.78 5.32 5.53
N PHE A 59 -9.21 5.12 6.70
CA PHE A 59 -9.95 4.75 7.91
C PHE A 59 -9.29 5.37 9.16
N LYS A 60 -9.98 5.33 10.29
CA LYS A 60 -9.47 5.82 11.58
C LYS A 60 -8.99 4.67 12.45
N MET A 61 -7.82 4.84 13.07
CA MET A 61 -7.29 3.97 14.12
C MET A 61 -7.06 4.84 15.35
N GLY A 62 -8.08 4.94 16.21
CA GLY A 62 -8.14 5.95 17.27
C GLY A 62 -8.21 7.36 16.68
N SER A 63 -7.28 8.24 17.09
CA SER A 63 -7.16 9.59 16.55
C SER A 63 -6.40 9.65 15.22
N LEU A 64 -5.69 8.58 14.84
CA LEU A 64 -4.84 8.54 13.66
C LEU A 64 -5.64 8.19 12.40
N ILE A 65 -5.35 8.88 11.30
CA ILE A 65 -5.83 8.48 9.97
C ILE A 65 -4.85 7.46 9.40
N CYS A 66 -5.37 6.33 8.95
CA CYS A 66 -4.61 5.30 8.29
C CYS A 66 -5.16 5.03 6.89
N ALA A 67 -4.32 4.51 6.01
CA ALA A 67 -4.73 4.00 4.72
C ALA A 67 -3.89 2.76 4.37
N ARG A 68 -4.32 2.01 3.35
CA ARG A 68 -3.52 0.90 2.80
C ARG A 68 -3.03 1.26 1.41
N LYS A 69 -1.76 0.98 1.12
CA LYS A 69 -1.15 1.23 -0.21
C LYS A 69 -1.93 0.49 -1.29
N SER A 70 -2.19 -0.80 -1.08
CA SER A 70 -2.98 -1.66 -1.97
C SER A 70 -4.33 -1.06 -2.31
N THR A 71 -5.06 -0.59 -1.30
CA THR A 71 -6.41 -0.01 -1.46
C THR A 71 -6.36 1.32 -2.22
N ILE A 72 -5.37 2.17 -1.95
CA ILE A 72 -5.17 3.42 -2.72
C ILE A 72 -4.90 3.09 -4.19
N LEU A 73 -4.03 2.13 -4.48
CA LEU A 73 -3.68 1.76 -5.85
C LEU A 73 -4.87 1.19 -6.62
N THR A 74 -5.62 0.25 -6.02
CA THR A 74 -6.85 -0.29 -6.62
C THR A 74 -7.87 0.82 -6.88
N TRP A 75 -8.06 1.72 -5.92
CA TRP A 75 -8.99 2.83 -6.06
C TRP A 75 -8.60 3.78 -7.21
N ILE A 76 -7.31 4.09 -7.38
CA ILE A 76 -6.83 4.91 -8.51
C ILE A 76 -7.18 4.23 -9.83
N ALA A 77 -6.85 2.94 -9.98
CA ALA A 77 -7.14 2.18 -11.20
C ALA A 77 -8.66 2.16 -11.52
N GLU A 78 -9.51 2.05 -10.49
CA GLU A 78 -10.96 2.13 -10.66
C GLU A 78 -11.45 3.52 -11.09
N GLN A 79 -10.80 4.60 -10.64
CA GLN A 79 -11.13 5.95 -11.10
C GLN A 79 -10.72 6.15 -12.56
N GLU A 80 -9.54 5.66 -12.94
CA GLU A 80 -9.01 5.75 -14.31
C GLU A 80 -9.88 4.98 -15.30
N GLY A 81 -10.37 3.79 -14.94
CA GLY A 81 -11.24 2.99 -15.81
C GLY A 81 -12.67 3.52 -15.98
N ARG A 82 -13.07 4.51 -15.19
CA ARG A 82 -14.39 5.17 -15.29
C ARG A 82 -14.35 6.51 -16.04
N ALA A 83 -13.15 7.01 -16.34
CA ALA A 83 -12.94 8.24 -17.10
C ALA A 83 -13.08 8.00 -18.60
#